data_AF-A0A3B9AKT2-F1
#
_entry.id   AF-A0A3B9AKT2-F1
#
_cell.length_a   1.000
_cell.length_b   1.000
_cell.length_c   1.000
_cell.angle_alpha   90.00
_cell.angle_beta   90.00
_cell.angle_gamma   90.00
#
_symmetry.space_group_name_H-M   'P 1'
#
loop_
_entity.id
_entity.type
_entity.pdbx_description
1 polymer ?
#
loop_
_entity_poly.entity_id
_entity_poly.type
_entity_poly.pdbx_seq_one_letter_code
_entity_poly.pdbx_strand_id
1 'polypeptide(L)'
;MFQRQSRSAFPARNLFVLGAAVLGFLYFLLKNVQQTPPDTNIPIAPQEEKQDSANLRPAEWFFALREWPDFVPDVNTYRNALKSASQAAQLRDENPGFNTAWQLEGPANIGARINTIAVSPFNPDLILIGYSHGGIWKTDDGGQNWRPVFDGNSFLSIGDITFDPSHGNVVFAGTGDPNISGYPFIGDGVWMSMDYGDTWTHLGLENQGIISKILVDPNVPNRLFVGAMGLPFTRNNQRGFYSGTALGGNW
;
A
#
# COMPACT_ATOMS: atom_id res chain seq x y z
N MET A 1 -22.76 -59.60 -23.56
CA MET A 1 -21.45 -60.25 -23.28
C MET A 1 -20.43 -59.66 -24.26
N PHE A 2 -19.79 -58.54 -23.89
CA PHE A 2 -18.82 -57.86 -24.76
C PHE A 2 -17.41 -58.16 -24.23
N GLN A 3 -16.62 -58.91 -25.02
CA GLN A 3 -15.22 -59.20 -24.73
C GLN A 3 -14.38 -57.94 -24.89
N ARG A 4 -13.60 -57.62 -23.85
CA ARG A 4 -12.64 -56.52 -23.82
C ARG A 4 -11.42 -56.92 -24.67
N GLN A 5 -11.05 -56.09 -25.65
CA GLN A 5 -9.83 -56.29 -26.44
C GLN A 5 -8.58 -56.28 -25.55
N SER A 6 -7.65 -57.20 -25.81
CA SER A 6 -6.38 -57.30 -25.08
C SER A 6 -5.52 -56.07 -25.37
N ARG A 7 -5.05 -55.40 -24.31
CA ARG A 7 -4.09 -54.31 -24.42
C ARG A 7 -2.72 -54.90 -24.74
N SER A 8 -2.09 -54.43 -25.82
CA SER A 8 -0.69 -54.74 -26.09
C SER A 8 0.21 -54.10 -25.02
N ALA A 9 1.28 -54.81 -24.65
CA ALA A 9 2.24 -54.32 -23.66
C ALA A 9 2.92 -53.05 -24.16
N PHE A 10 3.06 -52.05 -23.28
CA PHE A 10 3.79 -50.83 -23.57
C PHE A 10 5.23 -51.18 -23.97
N PRO A 11 5.74 -50.74 -25.13
CA PRO A 11 7.08 -51.07 -25.57
C PRO A 11 8.10 -50.44 -24.61
N ALA A 12 9.10 -51.23 -24.18
CA ALA A 12 10.10 -50.84 -23.18
C ALA A 12 10.79 -49.50 -23.48
N ARG A 13 10.95 -49.16 -24.77
CA ARG A 13 11.50 -47.87 -25.24
C ARG A 13 10.70 -46.66 -24.74
N ASN A 14 9.38 -46.77 -24.57
CA ASN A 14 8.55 -45.70 -24.02
C ASN A 14 8.69 -45.56 -22.49
N LEU A 15 9.03 -46.64 -21.78
CA LEU A 15 9.37 -46.57 -20.35
C LEU A 15 10.66 -45.81 -20.11
N PHE A 16 11.67 -45.99 -20.96
CA PHE A 16 12.94 -45.27 -20.85
C PHE A 16 12.79 -43.76 -21.11
N VAL A 17 11.96 -43.37 -22.08
CA VAL A 17 11.67 -41.96 -22.36
C VAL A 17 10.88 -41.30 -21.22
N LEU A 18 9.89 -42.00 -20.66
CA LEU A 18 9.16 -41.54 -19.47
C LEU A 18 10.08 -41.44 -18.23
N GLY A 19 10.97 -42.40 -18.03
CA GLY A 19 11.97 -42.37 -16.96
C GLY A 19 12.93 -41.19 -17.08
N ALA A 20 13.42 -40.89 -18.30
CA ALA A 20 14.29 -39.75 -18.56
C ALA A 20 13.56 -38.40 -18.38
N ALA A 21 12.30 -38.31 -18.78
CA ALA A 21 11.49 -37.10 -18.57
C ALA A 21 11.19 -36.84 -17.09
N VAL A 22 10.87 -37.90 -16.32
CA VAL A 22 10.64 -37.81 -14.87
C VAL A 22 11.93 -37.44 -14.13
N LEU A 23 13.07 -38.04 -14.50
CA LEU A 23 14.37 -37.70 -13.92
C LEU A 23 14.83 -36.29 -14.30
N GLY A 24 14.57 -35.83 -15.53
CA GLY A 24 14.84 -34.46 -15.95
C GLY A 24 13.99 -33.44 -15.19
N PHE A 25 12.70 -33.74 -14.96
CA PHE A 25 11.81 -32.91 -14.16
C PHE A 25 12.19 -32.90 -12.68
N LEU A 26 12.57 -34.05 -12.11
CA LEU A 26 13.11 -34.15 -10.74
C LEU A 26 14.44 -33.41 -10.60
N TYR A 27 15.33 -33.48 -11.60
CA TYR A 27 16.57 -32.72 -11.61
C TYR A 27 16.32 -31.21 -11.69
N PHE A 28 15.36 -30.76 -12.51
CA PHE A 28 14.94 -29.36 -12.57
C PHE A 28 14.34 -28.88 -11.25
N LEU A 29 13.48 -29.68 -10.61
CA LEU A 29 12.92 -29.38 -9.28
C LEU A 29 14.02 -29.33 -8.22
N LEU A 30 14.92 -30.32 -8.16
CA LEU A 30 16.03 -30.33 -7.20
C LEU A 30 17.00 -29.16 -7.40
N LYS A 31 17.27 -28.78 -8.65
CA LYS A 31 18.12 -27.62 -8.98
C LYS A 31 17.46 -26.29 -8.61
N ASN A 32 16.14 -26.19 -8.72
CA ASN A 32 15.38 -25.00 -8.33
C ASN A 32 15.03 -24.95 -6.83
N VAL A 33 15.02 -26.09 -6.14
CA VAL A 33 14.90 -26.17 -4.67
C VAL A 33 16.23 -25.83 -3.98
N GLN A 34 17.36 -25.91 -4.69
CA GLN A 34 18.69 -25.52 -4.19
C GLN A 34 19.08 -24.07 -4.53
N GLN A 35 18.19 -23.25 -5.09
CA GLN A 35 18.38 -21.82 -4.99
C GLN A 35 18.12 -21.45 -3.53
N THR A 36 19.21 -21.33 -2.76
CA THR A 36 19.15 -20.66 -1.48
C THR A 36 18.43 -19.34 -1.70
N PRO A 37 17.44 -18.97 -0.85
CA PRO A 37 16.89 -17.63 -0.89
C PRO A 37 18.06 -16.64 -0.91
N PRO A 38 17.96 -15.51 -1.64
CA PRO A 38 19.03 -14.52 -1.67
C PRO A 38 19.47 -14.28 -0.22
N ASP A 39 20.78 -14.43 0.01
CA ASP A 39 21.39 -14.38 1.33
C ASP A 39 21.17 -12.97 1.88
N THR A 40 20.01 -12.80 2.50
CA THR A 40 19.64 -11.63 3.25
C THR A 40 20.33 -11.79 4.58
N ASN A 41 21.66 -11.62 4.56
CA ASN A 41 22.39 -11.08 5.70
C ASN A 41 21.90 -9.64 5.93
N ILE A 42 20.60 -9.49 6.18
CA ILE A 42 20.07 -8.46 7.02
C ILE A 42 20.59 -8.87 8.39
N PRO A 43 21.43 -8.06 9.05
CA PRO A 43 21.76 -8.30 10.44
C PRO A 43 20.42 -8.47 11.15
N ILE A 44 20.16 -9.66 11.71
CA ILE A 44 19.05 -9.86 12.62
C ILE A 44 19.29 -8.79 13.69
N ALA A 45 18.44 -7.75 13.70
CA ALA A 45 18.43 -6.79 14.80
C ALA A 45 18.43 -7.64 16.07
N PRO A 46 19.31 -7.37 17.05
CA PRO A 46 19.47 -8.21 18.22
C PRO A 46 18.08 -8.55 18.73
N GLN A 47 17.76 -9.86 18.82
CA GLN A 47 16.43 -10.36 19.15
C GLN A 47 15.80 -9.41 20.15
N GLU A 48 14.79 -8.65 19.73
CA GLU A 48 14.07 -7.77 20.63
C GLU A 48 13.62 -8.64 21.79
N GLU A 49 14.00 -8.25 22.99
CA GLU A 49 13.65 -8.89 24.24
C GLU A 49 12.24 -9.46 24.12
N LYS A 50 12.08 -10.79 24.24
CA LYS A 50 10.77 -11.38 24.54
C LYS A 50 10.30 -10.66 25.80
N GLN A 51 9.43 -9.67 25.64
CA GLN A 51 8.96 -8.86 26.75
C GLN A 51 8.26 -9.81 27.70
N ASP A 52 8.87 -10.03 28.86
CA ASP A 52 8.38 -10.94 29.88
C ASP A 52 6.96 -10.51 30.25
N SER A 53 5.96 -11.31 29.85
CA SER A 53 4.54 -11.01 30.07
C SER A 53 4.20 -10.87 31.56
N ALA A 54 5.13 -11.25 32.44
CA ALA A 54 5.06 -11.08 33.89
C ALA A 54 5.03 -9.61 34.35
N ASN A 55 5.51 -8.63 33.56
CA ASN A 55 5.67 -7.23 33.99
C ASN A 55 4.95 -6.20 33.10
N LEU A 56 3.82 -6.56 32.50
CA LEU A 56 3.01 -5.62 31.73
C LEU A 56 2.21 -4.68 32.64
N ARG A 57 2.22 -3.38 32.33
CA ARG A 57 1.30 -2.41 32.94
C ARG A 57 -0.15 -2.79 32.56
N PRO A 58 -1.17 -2.40 33.35
CA PRO A 58 -2.56 -2.75 33.05
C PRO A 58 -3.03 -2.39 31.63
N ALA A 59 -2.56 -1.29 31.06
CA ALA A 59 -2.87 -0.92 29.67
C ALA A 59 -2.15 -1.79 28.62
N GLU A 60 -0.95 -2.27 28.93
CA GLU A 60 -0.13 -3.14 28.08
C GLU A 60 -0.69 -4.58 28.09
N TRP A 61 -1.31 -5.01 29.20
CA TRP A 61 -1.95 -6.31 29.31
C TRP A 61 -3.11 -6.50 28.32
N PHE A 62 -4.01 -5.52 28.18
CA PHE A 62 -5.12 -5.60 27.23
C PHE A 62 -4.65 -5.58 25.77
N PHE A 63 -3.56 -4.85 25.49
CA PHE A 63 -2.92 -4.87 24.18
C PHE A 63 -2.31 -6.24 23.88
N ALA A 64 -1.55 -6.77 24.84
CA ALA A 64 -0.91 -8.08 24.76
C ALA A 64 -1.90 -9.25 24.55
N LEU A 65 -3.12 -9.17 25.11
CA LEU A 65 -4.17 -10.16 24.88
C LEU A 65 -4.72 -10.17 23.44
N ARG A 66 -4.76 -9.03 22.75
CA ARG A 66 -5.21 -8.97 21.35
C ARG A 66 -4.15 -9.46 20.37
N GLU A 67 -2.88 -9.30 20.74
CA GLU A 67 -1.72 -9.57 19.87
C GLU A 67 -1.04 -10.89 20.22
N TRP A 68 -1.64 -11.77 21.03
CA TRP A 68 -1.07 -13.09 21.31
C TRP A 68 -0.95 -13.92 20.03
N PRO A 69 0.19 -14.59 19.77
CA PRO A 69 1.36 -14.77 20.64
C PRO A 69 2.50 -13.77 20.40
N ASP A 70 2.34 -12.82 19.48
CA ASP A 70 3.44 -12.04 18.92
C ASP A 70 3.75 -10.77 19.73
N PHE A 71 2.77 -10.21 20.44
CA PHE A 71 2.87 -9.04 21.34
C PHE A 71 3.42 -7.74 20.75
N VAL A 72 3.90 -7.80 19.50
CA VAL A 72 4.36 -6.68 18.68
C VAL A 72 3.52 -6.72 17.41
N PRO A 73 2.75 -5.66 17.10
CA PRO A 73 1.94 -5.64 15.88
C PRO A 73 2.85 -5.68 14.65
N ASP A 74 2.71 -6.74 13.84
CA ASP A 74 3.42 -6.85 12.56
C ASP A 74 2.77 -5.93 11.52
N VAL A 75 3.41 -4.79 11.28
CA VAL A 75 2.96 -3.81 10.29
C VAL A 75 2.94 -4.39 8.88
N ASN A 76 3.77 -5.38 8.57
CA ASN A 76 3.73 -6.01 7.24
C ASN A 76 2.48 -6.87 7.07
N THR A 77 2.09 -7.62 8.10
CA THR A 77 0.81 -8.33 8.11
C THR A 77 -0.37 -7.37 7.94
N TYR A 78 -0.38 -6.23 8.64
CA TYR A 78 -1.41 -5.21 8.46
C TYR A 78 -1.45 -4.66 7.01
N ARG A 79 -0.29 -4.29 6.44
CA ARG A 79 -0.19 -3.82 5.05
C ARG A 79 -0.68 -4.87 4.06
N ASN A 80 -0.30 -6.13 4.25
CA ASN A 80 -0.71 -7.23 3.39
C ASN A 80 -2.22 -7.48 3.49
N ALA A 81 -2.79 -7.44 4.69
CA ALA A 81 -4.23 -7.57 4.90
C ALA A 81 -5.02 -6.46 4.19
N LEU A 82 -4.55 -5.20 4.27
CA LEU A 82 -5.16 -4.09 3.54
C LEU A 82 -5.12 -4.29 2.02
N LYS A 83 -3.96 -4.69 1.47
CA LYS A 83 -3.82 -4.98 0.04
C LYS A 83 -4.72 -6.14 -0.40
N SER A 84 -4.76 -7.22 0.36
CA SER A 84 -5.63 -8.37 0.08
C SER A 84 -7.12 -8.00 0.17
N ALA A 85 -7.52 -7.18 1.14
CA ALA A 85 -8.88 -6.69 1.26
C ALA A 85 -9.28 -5.82 0.06
N SER A 86 -8.37 -4.96 -0.40
CA SER A 86 -8.54 -4.11 -1.60
C SER A 86 -8.71 -4.94 -2.87
N GLN A 87 -7.87 -5.95 -3.06
CA GLN A 87 -7.98 -6.89 -4.19
C GLN A 87 -9.29 -7.69 -4.13
N ALA A 88 -9.66 -8.19 -2.94
CA ALA A 88 -10.92 -8.89 -2.74
C ALA A 88 -12.16 -8.00 -2.90
N ALA A 89 -12.04 -6.68 -2.73
CA ALA A 89 -13.11 -5.73 -3.01
C ALA A 89 -13.29 -5.57 -4.53
N GLN A 90 -12.20 -5.40 -5.28
CA GLN A 90 -12.24 -5.33 -6.75
C GLN A 90 -12.85 -6.59 -7.38
N LEU A 91 -12.55 -7.78 -6.84
CA LEU A 91 -13.13 -9.04 -7.29
C LEU A 91 -14.60 -9.21 -6.89
N ARG A 92 -15.07 -8.52 -5.84
CA ARG A 92 -16.47 -8.61 -5.38
C ARG A 92 -17.43 -7.89 -6.33
N ASP A 93 -16.95 -6.93 -7.10
CA ASP A 93 -17.74 -6.24 -8.14
C ASP A 93 -18.12 -7.17 -9.31
N GLU A 94 -17.58 -8.40 -9.36
CA GLU A 94 -17.96 -9.42 -10.34
C GLU A 94 -19.22 -10.24 -9.94
N ASN A 95 -19.81 -9.98 -8.76
CA ASN A 95 -20.96 -10.74 -8.25
C ASN A 95 -22.30 -10.05 -8.59
N PRO A 96 -23.22 -10.67 -9.35
CA PRO A 96 -24.33 -9.98 -10.03
C PRO A 96 -25.56 -9.71 -9.14
N GLY A 97 -25.35 -9.33 -7.88
CA GLY A 97 -26.44 -9.11 -6.92
C GLY A 97 -27.24 -7.84 -7.20
N PHE A 98 -26.55 -6.70 -7.31
CA PHE A 98 -27.16 -5.39 -7.53
C PHE A 98 -26.46 -4.68 -8.69
N ASN A 99 -27.22 -4.36 -9.74
CA ASN A 99 -26.71 -3.65 -10.93
C ASN A 99 -26.93 -2.13 -10.87
N THR A 100 -27.35 -1.60 -9.72
CA THR A 100 -27.57 -0.18 -9.51
C THR A 100 -26.28 0.48 -9.04
N ALA A 101 -25.98 1.67 -9.55
CA ALA A 101 -24.87 2.47 -9.05
C ALA A 101 -25.06 2.80 -7.57
N TRP A 102 -23.96 2.82 -6.82
CA TRP A 102 -23.96 3.30 -5.44
C TRP A 102 -24.36 4.78 -5.41
N GLN A 103 -25.27 5.12 -4.48
CA GLN A 103 -25.74 6.48 -4.27
C GLN A 103 -25.43 6.93 -2.84
N LEU A 104 -25.00 8.18 -2.69
CA LEU A 104 -24.82 8.82 -1.40
C LEU A 104 -26.18 9.21 -0.82
N GLU A 105 -26.57 8.57 0.29
CA GLU A 105 -27.79 8.91 1.05
C GLU A 105 -27.56 10.02 2.10
N GLY A 106 -26.30 10.46 2.25
CA GLY A 106 -25.91 11.49 3.21
C GLY A 106 -25.66 10.95 4.63
N PRO A 107 -25.53 11.84 5.62
CA PRO A 107 -25.73 13.29 5.54
C PRO A 107 -24.58 14.03 4.83
N ALA A 108 -24.93 14.97 3.94
CA ALA A 108 -23.96 15.75 3.15
C ALA A 108 -23.31 16.91 3.92
N ASN A 109 -23.68 17.11 5.19
CA ASN A 109 -23.24 18.23 6.03
C ASN A 109 -22.37 17.80 7.24
N ILE A 110 -22.00 16.52 7.34
CA ILE A 110 -21.07 16.06 8.38
C ILE A 110 -19.64 16.23 7.84
N GLY A 111 -18.85 17.04 8.56
CA GLY A 111 -17.43 17.22 8.25
C GLY A 111 -16.56 16.10 8.83
N ALA A 112 -15.45 15.84 8.16
CA ALA A 112 -14.33 15.06 8.69
C ALA A 112 -13.13 15.97 8.98
N ARG A 113 -12.08 15.44 9.61
CA ARG A 113 -10.84 16.21 9.79
C ARG A 113 -10.07 16.28 8.48
N ILE A 114 -9.93 17.49 7.97
CA ILE A 114 -9.10 17.80 6.81
C ILE A 114 -7.67 17.98 7.28
N ASN A 115 -6.74 17.26 6.66
CA ASN A 115 -5.31 17.41 6.91
C ASN A 115 -4.68 18.41 5.94
N THR A 116 -5.16 18.44 4.69
CA THR A 116 -4.56 19.25 3.62
C THR A 116 -5.58 19.71 2.60
N ILE A 117 -5.37 20.91 2.06
CA ILE A 117 -6.14 21.50 0.96
C ILE A 117 -5.11 22.02 -0.05
N ALA A 118 -5.20 21.56 -1.29
CA ALA A 118 -4.33 21.97 -2.38
C ALA A 118 -5.17 22.60 -3.48
N VAL A 119 -4.89 23.86 -3.81
CA VAL A 119 -5.50 24.59 -4.93
C VAL A 119 -4.53 24.58 -6.10
N SER A 120 -5.01 24.32 -7.31
CA SER A 120 -4.13 24.33 -8.48
C SER A 120 -3.54 25.72 -8.73
N PRO A 121 -2.23 25.83 -8.98
CA PRO A 121 -1.59 27.13 -9.26
C PRO A 121 -2.04 27.76 -10.58
N PHE A 122 -2.69 26.99 -11.47
CA PHE A 122 -3.13 27.44 -12.78
C PHE A 122 -4.65 27.52 -12.92
N ASN A 123 -5.40 26.97 -11.96
CA ASN A 123 -6.87 27.01 -11.95
C ASN A 123 -7.40 27.04 -10.51
N PRO A 124 -7.91 28.19 -10.01
CA PRO A 124 -8.41 28.28 -8.64
C PRO A 124 -9.69 27.44 -8.39
N ASP A 125 -10.41 27.03 -9.43
CA ASP A 125 -11.60 26.19 -9.31
C ASP A 125 -11.25 24.70 -9.13
N LEU A 126 -10.01 24.32 -9.45
CA LEU A 126 -9.47 22.98 -9.23
C LEU A 126 -8.85 22.89 -7.83
N ILE A 127 -9.51 22.13 -6.95
CA ILE A 127 -9.10 21.96 -5.55
C ILE A 127 -9.12 20.47 -5.20
N LEU A 128 -8.08 20.01 -4.51
CA LEU A 128 -8.02 18.69 -3.89
C LEU A 128 -7.97 18.84 -2.37
N ILE A 129 -8.73 18.01 -1.67
CA ILE A 129 -8.76 17.94 -0.21
C ILE A 129 -8.37 16.54 0.22
N GLY A 130 -7.41 16.47 1.16
CA GLY A 130 -6.98 15.24 1.81
C GLY A 130 -7.45 15.18 3.25
N TYR A 131 -8.06 14.04 3.63
CA TYR A 131 -8.62 13.82 4.95
C TYR A 131 -7.72 12.94 5.82
N SER A 132 -7.91 12.99 7.14
CA SER A 132 -7.26 12.06 8.07
C SER A 132 -7.60 10.60 7.78
N HIS A 133 -8.80 10.36 7.24
CA HIS A 133 -9.25 9.08 6.72
C HIS A 133 -10.42 9.38 5.77
N GLY A 134 -10.46 8.77 4.58
CA GLY A 134 -11.48 9.04 3.55
C GLY A 134 -10.91 9.52 2.21
N GLY A 135 -9.60 9.42 2.01
CA GLY A 135 -8.95 9.59 0.72
C GLY A 135 -8.82 11.05 0.29
N ILE A 136 -8.72 11.23 -1.02
CA ILE A 136 -8.62 12.52 -1.69
C ILE A 136 -9.93 12.80 -2.41
N TRP A 137 -10.45 14.00 -2.20
CA TRP A 137 -11.62 14.52 -2.89
C TRP A 137 -11.21 15.67 -3.80
N LYS A 138 -11.77 15.69 -5.01
CA LYS A 138 -11.49 16.70 -6.03
C LYS A 138 -12.75 17.46 -6.40
N THR A 139 -12.60 18.75 -6.63
CA THR A 139 -13.57 19.63 -7.30
C THR A 139 -12.89 20.30 -8.49
N ASP A 140 -13.68 20.58 -9.53
CA ASP A 140 -13.26 21.35 -10.71
C ASP A 140 -14.12 22.63 -10.88
N ASP A 141 -14.99 22.95 -9.91
CA ASP A 141 -15.98 24.03 -9.99
C ASP A 141 -15.99 24.93 -8.75
N GLY A 142 -14.82 25.06 -8.10
CA GLY A 142 -14.63 25.94 -6.93
C GLY A 142 -15.29 25.41 -5.65
N GLY A 143 -15.56 24.10 -5.59
CA GLY A 143 -16.09 23.42 -4.41
C GLY A 143 -17.61 23.30 -4.38
N GLN A 144 -18.31 23.51 -5.50
CA GLN A 144 -19.75 23.28 -5.61
C GLN A 144 -20.05 21.78 -5.66
N ASN A 145 -19.23 21.00 -6.39
CA ASN A 145 -19.32 19.56 -6.47
C ASN A 145 -17.97 18.90 -6.16
N TRP A 146 -18.02 17.79 -5.42
CA TRP A 146 -16.85 17.02 -5.00
C TRP A 146 -17.01 15.55 -5.39
N ARG A 147 -15.93 14.92 -5.84
CA ARG A 147 -15.86 13.48 -6.10
C ARG A 147 -14.62 12.86 -5.47
N PRO A 148 -14.69 11.61 -4.99
CA PRO A 148 -13.50 10.90 -4.54
C PRO A 148 -12.62 10.53 -5.73
N VAL A 149 -11.30 10.64 -5.56
CA VAL A 149 -10.31 10.31 -6.59
C VAL A 149 -9.19 9.39 -6.09
N PHE A 150 -9.33 8.84 -4.87
CA PHE A 150 -8.31 7.99 -4.24
C PHE A 150 -8.87 6.69 -3.64
N ASP A 151 -10.17 6.42 -3.80
CA ASP A 151 -10.88 5.29 -3.16
C ASP A 151 -10.42 3.92 -3.67
N GLY A 152 -9.73 3.87 -4.81
CA GLY A 152 -9.11 2.65 -5.32
C GLY A 152 -7.90 2.16 -4.52
N ASN A 153 -7.40 2.96 -3.57
CA ASN A 153 -6.19 2.67 -2.81
C ASN A 153 -6.50 2.21 -1.38
N SER A 154 -5.59 1.43 -0.79
CA SER A 154 -5.82 0.84 0.54
C SER A 154 -5.53 1.79 1.70
N PHE A 155 -4.70 2.81 1.50
CA PHE A 155 -4.29 3.77 2.52
C PHE A 155 -4.98 5.11 2.31
N LEU A 156 -6.18 5.25 2.86
CA LEU A 156 -7.05 6.41 2.66
C LEU A 156 -6.79 7.57 3.64
N SER A 157 -5.71 7.50 4.40
CA SER A 157 -5.27 8.63 5.21
C SER A 157 -4.33 9.48 4.39
N ILE A 158 -4.57 10.78 4.31
CA ILE A 158 -3.79 11.71 3.50
C ILE A 158 -3.14 12.73 4.41
N GLY A 159 -1.82 12.80 4.35
CA GLY A 159 -1.03 13.72 5.16
C GLY A 159 -0.75 15.02 4.44
N ASP A 160 -0.51 14.95 3.12
CA ASP A 160 -0.27 16.12 2.31
C ASP A 160 -0.64 15.92 0.84
N ILE A 161 -1.01 17.01 0.17
CA ILE A 161 -1.21 17.10 -1.28
C ILE A 161 -0.48 18.35 -1.76
N THR A 162 0.30 18.23 -2.82
CA THR A 162 1.05 19.37 -3.39
C THR A 162 1.02 19.31 -4.92
N PHE A 163 0.58 20.38 -5.56
CA PHE A 163 0.72 20.57 -7.01
C PHE A 163 2.16 20.91 -7.39
N ASP A 164 2.59 20.43 -8.56
CA ASP A 164 3.79 20.96 -9.19
C ASP A 164 3.54 22.43 -9.60
N PRO A 165 4.32 23.40 -9.08
CA PRO A 165 4.14 24.81 -9.41
C PRO A 165 4.42 25.13 -10.89
N SER A 166 5.18 24.28 -11.59
CA SER A 166 5.54 24.43 -12.99
C SER A 166 4.60 23.67 -13.93
N HIS A 167 3.90 22.64 -13.44
CA HIS A 167 3.01 21.79 -14.23
C HIS A 167 1.70 21.51 -13.48
N GLY A 168 0.66 22.31 -13.72
CA GLY A 168 -0.60 22.22 -12.97
C GLY A 168 -1.36 20.89 -13.06
N ASN A 169 -1.02 20.06 -14.05
CA ASN A 169 -1.56 18.70 -14.20
C ASN A 169 -0.86 17.66 -13.32
N VAL A 170 0.32 17.98 -12.78
CA VAL A 170 1.08 17.08 -11.93
C VAL A 170 0.79 17.38 -10.46
N VAL A 171 0.42 16.33 -9.72
CA VAL A 171 0.06 16.42 -8.31
C VAL A 171 0.73 15.30 -7.53
N PHE A 172 1.22 15.59 -6.35
CA PHE A 172 1.78 14.62 -5.41
C PHE A 172 0.90 14.50 -4.18
N ALA A 173 0.77 13.29 -3.64
CA ALA A 173 0.08 13.03 -2.39
C ALA A 173 0.93 12.15 -1.48
N GLY A 174 0.95 12.47 -0.20
CA GLY A 174 1.58 11.68 0.84
C GLY A 174 0.52 11.04 1.72
N THR A 175 0.59 9.73 1.93
CA THR A 175 -0.38 9.02 2.76
C THR A 175 0.03 8.98 4.24
N GLY A 176 -0.95 8.75 5.11
CA GLY A 176 -0.82 8.72 6.56
C GLY A 176 -1.27 10.00 7.25
N ASP A 177 -1.51 9.91 8.55
CA ASP A 177 -2.08 11.01 9.33
C ASP A 177 -1.03 11.70 10.21
N PRO A 178 -0.59 12.92 9.88
CA PRO A 178 0.39 13.65 10.69
C PRO A 178 -0.17 14.06 12.05
N ASN A 179 -1.49 14.15 12.19
CA ASN A 179 -2.18 14.52 13.42
C ASN A 179 -2.41 13.30 14.32
N ILE A 180 -1.32 12.75 14.85
CA ILE A 180 -1.30 11.52 15.64
C ILE A 180 -2.28 11.62 16.82
N SER A 181 -3.29 10.75 16.78
CA SER A 181 -4.22 10.50 17.88
C SER A 181 -3.83 9.24 18.67
N GLY A 182 -4.64 8.83 19.64
CA GLY A 182 -4.48 7.50 20.27
C GLY A 182 -4.63 6.32 19.30
N TYR A 183 -5.17 6.57 18.10
CA TYR A 183 -5.35 5.61 17.01
C TYR A 183 -4.76 6.18 15.73
N PRO A 184 -3.44 6.04 15.49
CA PRO A 184 -2.81 6.62 14.32
C PRO A 184 -3.22 5.88 13.04
N PHE A 185 -3.49 6.63 11.97
CA PHE A 185 -3.58 6.08 10.62
C PHE A 185 -2.22 6.18 9.95
N ILE A 186 -1.63 5.03 9.61
CA ILE A 186 -0.36 4.99 8.90
C ILE A 186 -0.56 5.17 7.39
N GLY A 187 0.50 5.55 6.69
CA GLY A 187 0.55 5.62 5.24
C GLY A 187 1.39 4.51 4.62
N ASP A 188 1.38 4.51 3.29
CA ASP A 188 2.19 3.70 2.39
C ASP A 188 3.08 4.55 1.47
N GLY A 189 3.33 5.81 1.81
CA GLY A 189 4.33 6.63 1.14
C GLY A 189 3.75 7.69 0.21
N VAL A 190 4.41 7.86 -0.94
CA VAL A 190 4.15 8.97 -1.87
C VAL A 190 3.52 8.47 -3.15
N TRP A 191 2.55 9.23 -3.65
CA TRP A 191 1.81 9.00 -4.88
C TRP A 191 1.91 10.22 -5.80
N MET A 192 1.77 9.98 -7.10
CA MET A 192 1.81 10.99 -8.15
C MET A 192 0.66 10.82 -9.12
N SER A 193 0.05 11.92 -9.52
CA SER A 193 -0.89 12.03 -10.62
C SER A 193 -0.29 12.93 -11.70
N MET A 194 -0.59 12.62 -12.97
CA MET A 194 -0.23 13.44 -14.13
C MET A 194 -1.46 14.03 -14.84
N ASP A 195 -2.65 13.84 -14.26
CA ASP A 195 -3.96 14.19 -14.80
C ASP A 195 -4.81 14.91 -13.75
N TYR A 196 -4.22 15.89 -13.07
CA TYR A 196 -4.91 16.76 -12.11
C TYR A 196 -5.55 15.99 -10.93
N GLY A 197 -4.97 14.85 -10.55
CA GLY A 197 -5.44 14.02 -9.46
C GLY A 197 -6.51 12.99 -9.83
N ASP A 198 -6.82 12.77 -11.10
CA ASP A 198 -7.84 11.77 -11.50
C ASP A 198 -7.32 10.33 -11.41
N THR A 199 -6.03 10.10 -11.70
CA THR A 199 -5.35 8.80 -11.52
C THR A 199 -4.03 8.95 -10.78
N TRP A 200 -3.66 7.90 -10.03
CA TRP A 200 -2.51 7.93 -9.12
C TRP A 200 -1.57 6.75 -9.35
N THR A 201 -0.28 7.04 -9.35
CA THR A 201 0.82 6.08 -9.44
C THR A 201 1.68 6.18 -8.18
N HIS A 202 1.99 5.04 -7.58
CA HIS A 202 2.82 4.97 -6.38
C HIS A 202 4.29 5.24 -6.71
N LEU A 203 4.97 6.05 -5.89
CA LEU A 203 6.36 6.49 -6.09
C LEU A 203 7.37 5.92 -5.09
N GLY A 204 6.92 5.21 -4.05
CA GLY A 204 7.78 4.65 -3.00
C GLY A 204 7.56 5.26 -1.62
N LEU A 205 8.53 5.05 -0.73
CA LEU A 205 8.50 5.39 0.69
C LEU A 205 7.45 4.61 1.52
N GLU A 206 7.14 3.38 1.13
CA GLU A 206 6.15 2.52 1.83
C GLU A 206 6.50 2.25 3.29
N ASN A 207 7.79 2.23 3.58
CA ASN A 207 8.31 1.91 4.89
C ASN A 207 8.39 3.15 5.79
N GLN A 208 8.24 4.35 5.25
CA GLN A 208 8.32 5.62 5.97
C GLN A 208 7.01 5.99 6.66
N GLY A 209 5.95 5.20 6.46
CA GLY A 209 4.69 5.33 7.17
C GLY A 209 3.99 6.64 6.84
N ILE A 210 3.93 7.55 7.82
CA ILE A 210 3.19 8.81 7.68
C ILE A 210 4.04 9.84 6.94
N ILE A 211 3.57 10.25 5.76
CA ILE A 211 4.13 11.38 5.02
C ILE A 211 3.42 12.66 5.47
N SER A 212 4.17 13.55 6.12
CA SER A 212 3.63 14.76 6.74
C SER A 212 3.65 15.99 5.84
N LYS A 213 4.57 16.05 4.87
CA LYS A 213 4.72 17.18 3.96
C LYS A 213 5.49 16.76 2.71
N ILE A 214 5.05 17.26 1.55
CA ILE A 214 5.74 17.18 0.27
C ILE A 214 6.00 18.62 -0.19
N LEU A 215 7.18 18.86 -0.76
CA LEU A 215 7.52 20.10 -1.46
C LEU A 215 8.14 19.77 -2.81
N VAL A 216 7.77 20.53 -3.84
CA VAL A 216 8.32 20.41 -5.19
C VAL A 216 9.31 21.54 -5.40
N ASP A 217 10.51 21.22 -5.91
CA ASP A 217 11.49 22.24 -6.30
C ASP A 217 11.01 22.93 -7.59
N PRO A 218 10.71 24.25 -7.57
CA PRO A 218 10.22 24.94 -8.76
C PRO A 218 11.31 25.13 -9.82
N ASN A 219 12.59 25.05 -9.44
CA ASN A 219 13.72 25.32 -10.32
C ASN A 219 14.34 24.05 -10.91
N VAL A 220 14.14 22.91 -10.24
CA VAL A 220 14.68 21.61 -10.67
C VAL A 220 13.52 20.66 -10.97
N PRO A 221 13.27 20.35 -12.26
CA PRO A 221 12.17 19.49 -12.65
C PRO A 221 12.17 18.17 -11.90
N ASN A 222 10.98 17.75 -11.44
CA ASN A 222 10.73 16.48 -10.77
C ASN A 222 11.45 16.26 -9.44
N ARG A 223 12.18 17.25 -8.90
CA ARG A 223 12.83 17.12 -7.60
C ARG A 223 11.82 17.38 -6.48
N LEU A 224 11.75 16.44 -5.56
CA LEU A 224 10.84 16.45 -4.42
C LEU A 224 11.61 16.44 -3.11
N PHE A 225 11.01 17.05 -2.10
CA PHE A 225 11.41 16.95 -0.71
C PHE A 225 10.24 16.44 0.12
N VAL A 226 10.50 15.45 0.97
CA VAL A 226 9.45 14.75 1.71
C VAL A 226 9.82 14.64 3.19
N GLY A 227 8.90 15.10 4.04
CA GLY A 227 8.97 14.91 5.49
C GLY A 227 8.18 13.67 5.90
N ALA A 228 8.87 12.67 6.42
CA ALA A 228 8.26 11.45 6.94
C ALA A 228 8.32 11.39 8.47
N MET A 229 7.18 11.12 9.10
CA MET A 229 7.08 10.92 10.54
C MET A 229 7.38 9.48 10.96
N GLY A 230 7.42 8.50 10.04
CA GLY A 230 7.60 7.10 10.38
C GLY A 230 6.35 6.46 11.00
N LEU A 231 6.54 5.25 11.53
CA LEU A 231 5.54 4.57 12.34
C LEU A 231 5.49 5.18 13.74
N PRO A 232 4.34 5.65 14.23
CA PRO A 232 4.21 6.14 15.60
C PRO A 232 4.62 5.08 16.62
N PHE A 233 5.20 5.52 17.74
CA PHE A 233 5.59 4.67 18.87
C PHE A 233 6.68 3.60 18.59
N THR A 234 7.14 3.44 17.35
CA THR A 234 8.29 2.61 16.99
C THR A 234 9.58 3.42 16.96
N ARG A 235 10.67 2.83 17.48
CA ARG A 235 12.03 3.37 17.34
C ARG A 235 12.67 2.78 16.09
N ASN A 236 12.94 3.61 15.08
CA ASN A 236 13.62 3.22 13.85
C ASN A 236 14.21 4.45 13.13
N ASN A 237 14.89 4.20 12.01
CA ASN A 237 15.53 5.23 11.17
C ASN A 237 14.68 5.61 9.93
N GLN A 238 13.37 5.39 9.97
CA GLN A 238 12.46 5.68 8.84
C GLN A 238 11.86 7.09 8.91
N ARG A 239 12.20 7.87 9.95
CA ARG A 239 11.73 9.24 10.14
C ARG A 239 12.72 10.22 9.55
N GLY A 240 12.22 11.39 9.18
CA GLY A 240 13.05 12.54 8.83
C GLY A 240 12.75 13.06 7.44
N PHE A 241 13.80 13.53 6.78
CA PHE A 241 13.73 14.23 5.51
C PHE A 241 14.31 13.36 4.39
N TYR A 242 13.57 13.27 3.30
CA TYR A 242 13.90 12.52 2.10
C TYR A 242 13.91 13.47 0.90
N SER A 243 14.76 13.20 -0.09
CA SER A 243 14.80 13.99 -1.31
C SER A 243 15.00 13.10 -2.52
N GLY A 244 14.05 13.15 -3.45
CA GLY A 244 14.03 12.23 -4.57
C GLY A 244 13.65 12.89 -5.88
N THR A 245 13.62 12.07 -6.93
CA THR A 245 13.12 12.48 -8.25
C THR A 245 11.88 11.67 -8.58
N ALA A 246 10.76 12.35 -8.86
CA ALA A 246 9.46 11.74 -9.10
C ALA A 246 9.47 10.65 -10.20
N LEU A 247 10.26 10.85 -11.25
CA LEU A 247 10.31 9.96 -12.42
C LEU A 247 11.33 8.80 -12.32
N GLY A 248 11.78 8.44 -11.11
CA GLY A 248 12.75 7.35 -10.94
C GLY A 248 12.56 6.47 -9.72
N GLY A 249 11.59 6.76 -8.84
CA GLY A 249 11.39 6.01 -7.60
C GLY A 249 12.59 6.04 -6.64
N ASN A 250 13.55 6.94 -6.86
CA ASN A 250 14.77 7.06 -6.07
C ASN A 250 14.60 8.24 -5.09
N TRP A 251 14.82 7.96 -3.80
CA TRP A 251 14.59 8.82 -2.65
C TRP A 251 15.84 9.02 -1.79
#